data_AF-A0A382HQT0-F1
#
_entry.id   AF-A0A382HQT0-F1
#
_cell.length_a   1.000
_cell.length_b   1.000
_cell.length_c   1.000
_cell.angle_alpha   90.00
_cell.angle_beta   90.00
_cell.angle_gamma   90.00
#
_symmetry.space_group_name_H-M   'P 1'
#
loop_
_entity.id
_entity.type
_entity.pdbx_description
1 polymer ?
#
loop_
_entity_poly.entity_id
_entity_poly.type
_entity_poly.pdbx_seq_one_letter_code
_entity_poly.pdbx_strand_id
1 'polypeptide(L)'
;MTYKSYRHLKLATATSLVISSMIGTGIFTSLGYQLVDIRSVFTILMLWVVGGILSLFGALSYSELAAAFPRSGGEYYLLSRIIHPSIGFVAGIVSATVGFSAPAVLAAIAFANYFASIIPSINITITAVIIIVCINILHATKLNMGKLFQDWTTILKIGLILIFIIVGLFFIEHQLISVLPTHSDLKLIASPEFAVNLVWVSYAYAGWNSSVYVVGEIVQPEKNIFRSIFIGTIIVTLLYIALNFVFLYVTPMNELIGRVEVGYLSGVHLFGTKLATVVSLCIGLLLISTVSSFIYIGPRIVQAIGKDYDRLRILSRTDSQGIPYNAFIL
;
A
#
# COMPACT_ATOMS: atom_id res chain seq x y z
N MET A 1 -19.30 -10.03 -27.25
CA MET A 1 -19.79 -8.69 -26.87
C MET A 1 -18.58 -7.79 -26.65
N THR A 2 -18.43 -6.72 -27.43
CA THR A 2 -17.35 -5.73 -27.27
C THR A 2 -17.69 -4.84 -26.07
N TYR A 3 -17.06 -5.10 -24.93
CA TYR A 3 -17.17 -4.20 -23.77
C TYR A 3 -16.59 -2.83 -24.15
N LYS A 4 -17.40 -1.77 -24.04
CA LYS A 4 -16.97 -0.40 -24.30
C LYS A 4 -15.88 -0.02 -23.28
N SER A 5 -14.70 0.34 -23.74
CA SER A 5 -13.55 0.65 -22.87
C SER A 5 -13.72 2.04 -22.24
N TYR A 6 -14.17 2.12 -20.98
CA TYR A 6 -14.27 3.36 -20.22
C TYR A 6 -12.92 3.76 -19.62
N ARG A 7 -12.00 4.25 -20.45
CA ARG A 7 -10.69 4.77 -20.00
C ARG A 7 -10.84 6.19 -19.45
N HIS A 8 -10.66 6.37 -18.14
CA HIS A 8 -10.91 7.64 -17.43
C HIS A 8 -9.88 7.94 -16.32
N LEU A 9 -9.05 6.95 -15.96
CA LEU A 9 -7.95 7.10 -15.02
C LEU A 9 -6.75 7.73 -15.73
N LYS A 10 -6.38 8.92 -15.29
CA LYS A 10 -5.17 9.60 -15.76
C LYS A 10 -3.95 8.99 -15.05
N LEU A 11 -2.76 9.28 -15.57
CA LEU A 11 -1.49 8.87 -14.94
C LEU A 11 -1.46 9.20 -13.44
N ALA A 12 -1.84 10.42 -13.06
CA ALA A 12 -1.88 10.86 -11.66
C ALA A 12 -2.66 9.88 -10.77
N THR A 13 -3.90 9.54 -11.14
CA THR A 13 -4.73 8.61 -10.36
C THR A 13 -4.20 7.18 -10.35
N ALA A 14 -3.65 6.71 -11.47
CA ALA A 14 -3.00 5.40 -11.50
C ALA A 14 -1.79 5.35 -10.57
N THR A 15 -0.97 6.41 -10.55
CA THR A 15 0.15 6.56 -9.61
C THR A 15 -0.35 6.68 -8.16
N SER A 16 -1.44 7.42 -7.92
CA SER A 16 -2.05 7.56 -6.60
C SER A 16 -2.48 6.22 -6.02
N LEU A 17 -3.03 5.33 -6.85
CA LEU A 17 -3.38 3.96 -6.45
C LEU A 17 -2.12 3.18 -6.04
N VAL A 18 -1.05 3.25 -6.83
CA VAL A 18 0.24 2.61 -6.51
C VAL A 18 0.78 3.09 -5.17
N ILE A 19 0.92 4.39 -4.98
CA ILE A 19 1.47 4.96 -3.75
C ILE A 19 0.59 4.58 -2.55
N SER A 20 -0.72 4.69 -2.68
CA SER A 20 -1.62 4.44 -1.56
C SER A 20 -1.79 2.98 -1.19
N SER A 21 -1.70 2.07 -2.16
CA SER A 21 -1.66 0.63 -1.90
C SER A 21 -0.36 0.20 -1.23
N MET A 22 0.78 0.81 -1.61
CA MET A 22 2.06 0.51 -0.97
C MET A 22 2.16 1.07 0.46
N ILE A 23 1.92 2.38 0.63
CA ILE A 23 2.01 3.03 1.94
C ILE A 23 0.82 2.63 2.81
N GLY A 24 0.97 1.50 3.50
CA GLY A 24 0.02 0.95 4.47
C GLY A 24 0.60 0.86 5.87
N THR A 25 0.20 -0.18 6.62
CA THR A 25 0.64 -0.39 8.01
C THR A 25 2.10 -0.84 8.11
N GLY A 26 2.64 -1.49 7.07
CA GLY A 26 3.98 -2.09 7.09
C GLY A 26 5.10 -1.09 7.42
N ILE A 27 5.06 0.11 6.86
CA ILE A 27 6.10 1.13 7.12
C ILE A 27 6.12 1.61 8.58
N PHE A 28 4.97 1.62 9.25
CA PHE A 28 4.85 2.08 10.65
C PHE A 28 5.03 0.97 11.69
N THR A 29 5.28 -0.27 11.26
CA THR A 29 5.29 -1.47 12.12
C THR A 29 6.55 -2.32 11.94
N SER A 30 7.01 -2.51 10.69
CA SER A 30 8.07 -3.46 10.34
C SER A 30 9.39 -3.21 11.09
N LEU A 31 9.74 -1.93 11.29
CA LEU A 31 10.99 -1.56 11.95
C LEU A 31 11.09 -2.15 13.37
N GLY A 32 10.00 -2.18 14.13
CA GLY A 32 10.03 -2.71 15.48
C GLY A 32 10.38 -4.20 15.53
N TYR A 33 9.86 -4.98 14.58
CA TYR A 33 10.22 -6.39 14.42
C TYR A 33 11.65 -6.57 13.91
N GLN A 34 12.10 -5.72 13.00
CA GLN A 34 13.46 -5.79 12.46
C GLN A 34 14.55 -5.53 13.51
N LEU A 35 14.27 -4.61 14.44
CA LEU A 35 15.21 -4.26 15.51
C LEU A 35 15.43 -5.39 16.55
N VAL A 36 14.60 -6.45 16.53
CA VAL A 36 14.82 -7.65 17.35
C VAL A 36 16.13 -8.32 16.95
N ASP A 37 16.37 -8.48 15.64
CA ASP A 37 17.52 -9.20 15.10
C ASP A 37 18.65 -8.27 14.65
N ILE A 38 18.30 -7.09 14.10
CA ILE A 38 19.24 -6.19 13.43
C ILE A 38 19.23 -4.83 14.11
N ARG A 39 20.33 -4.49 14.79
CA ARG A 39 20.48 -3.21 15.52
C ARG A 39 21.43 -2.22 14.85
N SER A 40 21.94 -2.56 13.67
CA SER A 40 22.76 -1.66 12.86
C SER A 40 21.88 -0.76 12.01
N VAL A 41 22.00 0.56 12.17
CA VAL A 41 21.25 1.56 11.37
C VAL A 41 21.54 1.39 9.89
N PHE A 42 22.81 1.26 9.51
CA PHE A 42 23.19 1.04 8.11
C PHE A 42 22.52 -0.21 7.54
N THR A 43 22.56 -1.33 8.27
CA THR A 43 21.96 -2.58 7.81
C THR A 43 20.44 -2.48 7.68
N ILE A 44 19.76 -1.81 8.61
CA ILE A 44 18.31 -1.55 8.49
C ILE A 44 18.02 -0.72 7.24
N LEU A 45 18.74 0.38 7.00
CA LEU A 45 18.51 1.19 5.80
C LEU A 45 18.76 0.39 4.52
N MET A 46 19.74 -0.50 4.53
CA MET A 46 20.00 -1.42 3.42
C MET A 46 18.87 -2.43 3.18
N LEU A 47 18.14 -2.88 4.20
CA LEU A 47 16.93 -3.70 4.00
C LEU A 47 15.91 -2.96 3.13
N TRP A 48 15.67 -1.68 3.41
CA TRP A 48 14.72 -0.86 2.67
C TRP A 48 15.21 -0.51 1.26
N VAL A 49 16.50 -0.25 1.08
CA VAL A 49 17.12 -0.07 -0.25
C VAL A 49 16.98 -1.33 -1.09
N VAL A 50 17.38 -2.50 -0.56
CA VAL A 50 17.31 -3.77 -1.27
C VAL A 50 15.85 -4.14 -1.58
N GLY A 51 14.94 -4.00 -0.63
CA GLY A 51 13.52 -4.24 -0.85
C GLY A 51 12.90 -3.30 -1.90
N GLY A 52 13.32 -2.04 -1.93
CA GLY A 52 12.94 -1.08 -2.98
C GLY A 52 13.44 -1.50 -4.36
N ILE A 53 14.69 -1.94 -4.47
CA ILE A 53 15.26 -2.46 -5.74
C ILE A 53 14.52 -3.72 -6.21
N LEU A 54 14.26 -4.66 -5.31
CA LEU A 54 13.50 -5.88 -5.63
C LEU A 54 12.08 -5.55 -6.10
N SER A 55 11.41 -4.61 -5.41
CA SER A 55 10.10 -4.12 -5.81
C SER A 55 10.13 -3.43 -7.16
N LEU A 56 11.20 -2.69 -7.47
CA LEU A 56 11.38 -2.02 -8.76
C LEU A 56 11.56 -3.02 -9.91
N PHE A 57 12.34 -4.09 -9.72
CA PHE A 57 12.46 -5.15 -10.73
C PHE A 57 11.13 -5.88 -10.97
N GLY A 58 10.38 -6.15 -9.90
CA GLY A 58 9.00 -6.65 -10.01
C GLY A 58 8.12 -5.69 -10.80
N ALA A 59 8.08 -4.43 -10.39
CA ALA A 59 7.35 -3.34 -11.03
C ALA A 59 7.60 -3.22 -12.53
N LEU A 60 8.87 -3.18 -12.94
CA LEU A 60 9.25 -3.03 -14.35
C LEU A 60 8.75 -4.22 -15.18
N SER A 61 9.06 -5.44 -14.75
CA SER A 61 8.68 -6.68 -15.44
C SER A 61 7.15 -6.80 -15.58
N TYR A 62 6.42 -6.50 -14.50
CA TYR A 62 4.97 -6.57 -14.50
C TYR A 62 4.31 -5.49 -15.35
N SER A 63 4.91 -4.28 -15.36
CA SER A 63 4.38 -3.16 -16.12
C SER A 63 4.52 -3.36 -17.63
N GLU A 64 5.59 -4.01 -18.09
CA GLU A 64 5.76 -4.40 -19.49
C GLU A 64 4.66 -5.38 -19.90
N LEU A 65 4.42 -6.39 -19.07
CA LEU A 65 3.41 -7.40 -19.31
C LEU A 65 1.99 -6.80 -19.34
N ALA A 66 1.70 -5.89 -18.39
CA ALA A 66 0.43 -5.18 -18.33
C ALA A 66 0.23 -4.19 -19.49
N ALA A 67 1.32 -3.62 -20.03
CA ALA A 67 1.28 -2.79 -21.22
C ALA A 67 1.00 -3.62 -22.49
N ALA A 68 1.57 -4.83 -22.58
CA ALA A 68 1.32 -5.77 -23.67
C ALA A 68 -0.11 -6.34 -23.65
N PHE A 69 -0.69 -6.52 -22.47
CA PHE A 69 -2.03 -7.06 -22.28
C PHE A 69 -2.92 -6.09 -21.46
N PRO A 70 -3.36 -4.94 -22.02
CA PRO A 70 -3.99 -3.84 -21.27
C PRO A 70 -5.49 -4.09 -20.98
N ARG A 71 -5.78 -5.14 -20.21
CA ARG A 71 -7.12 -5.46 -19.68
C ARG A 71 -7.07 -5.61 -18.16
N SER A 72 -8.04 -5.00 -17.48
CA SER A 72 -8.23 -5.09 -16.02
C SER A 72 -8.39 -6.54 -15.55
N GLY A 73 -7.88 -6.83 -14.34
CA GLY A 73 -7.94 -8.15 -13.71
C GLY A 73 -6.66 -8.59 -13.02
N GLY A 74 -5.52 -7.94 -13.27
CA GLY A 74 -4.26 -8.28 -12.59
C GLY A 74 -3.77 -9.69 -12.91
N GLU A 75 -3.29 -10.41 -11.90
CA GLU A 75 -2.79 -11.80 -12.02
C GLU A 75 -3.82 -12.70 -12.70
N TYR A 76 -5.11 -12.52 -12.40
CA TYR A 76 -6.18 -13.32 -12.99
C TYR A 76 -6.06 -13.33 -14.51
N TYR A 77 -6.00 -12.14 -15.12
CA TYR A 77 -5.97 -12.03 -16.56
C TYR A 77 -4.62 -12.43 -17.15
N LEU A 78 -3.52 -11.96 -16.53
CA LEU A 78 -2.18 -12.24 -17.01
C LEU A 78 -1.88 -13.75 -17.01
N LEU A 79 -2.13 -14.43 -15.90
CA LEU A 79 -1.89 -15.87 -15.78
C LEU A 79 -2.88 -16.70 -16.59
N SER A 80 -4.14 -16.26 -16.73
CA SER A 80 -5.10 -16.89 -17.66
C SER A 80 -4.61 -16.87 -19.10
N ARG A 81 -3.93 -15.78 -19.49
CA ARG A 81 -3.48 -15.58 -20.86
C ARG A 81 -2.16 -16.27 -21.18
N ILE A 82 -1.22 -16.25 -20.24
CA ILE A 82 0.17 -16.68 -20.48
C ILE A 82 0.36 -18.16 -20.13
N ILE A 83 -0.32 -18.64 -19.09
CA ILE A 83 -0.12 -20.00 -18.58
C ILE A 83 -1.35 -20.86 -18.88
N HIS A 84 -2.45 -20.64 -18.16
CA HIS A 84 -3.70 -21.39 -18.36
C HIS A 84 -4.89 -20.71 -17.63
N PRO A 85 -6.12 -20.75 -18.19
CA PRO A 85 -7.30 -20.17 -17.55
C PRO A 85 -7.57 -20.66 -16.11
N SER A 86 -7.25 -21.92 -15.79
CA SER A 86 -7.43 -22.44 -14.42
C SER A 86 -6.47 -21.81 -13.41
N ILE A 87 -5.20 -21.60 -13.80
CA ILE A 87 -4.20 -20.96 -12.94
C ILE A 87 -4.57 -19.49 -12.74
N GLY A 88 -4.99 -18.82 -13.81
CA GLY A 88 -5.51 -17.47 -13.71
C GLY A 88 -6.74 -17.39 -12.81
N PHE A 89 -7.70 -18.31 -12.93
CA PHE A 89 -8.86 -18.35 -12.04
C PHE A 89 -8.47 -18.49 -10.56
N VAL A 90 -7.58 -19.43 -10.22
CA VAL A 90 -7.07 -19.59 -8.84
C VAL A 90 -6.38 -18.31 -8.36
N ALA A 91 -5.52 -17.72 -9.18
CA ALA A 91 -4.85 -16.46 -8.85
C ALA A 91 -5.85 -15.33 -8.65
N GLY A 92 -6.92 -15.26 -9.45
CA GLY A 92 -7.98 -14.28 -9.28
C GLY A 92 -8.71 -14.42 -7.95
N ILE A 93 -9.00 -15.64 -7.51
CA ILE A 93 -9.61 -15.88 -6.19
C ILE A 93 -8.65 -15.49 -5.06
N VAL A 94 -7.38 -15.87 -5.15
CA VAL A 94 -6.35 -15.49 -4.17
C VAL A 94 -6.17 -13.98 -4.11
N SER A 95 -6.05 -13.30 -5.25
CA SER A 95 -5.92 -11.84 -5.30
C SER A 95 -7.15 -11.16 -4.72
N ALA A 96 -8.36 -11.55 -5.14
CA ALA A 96 -9.60 -10.93 -4.65
C ALA A 96 -9.81 -11.08 -3.14
N THR A 97 -9.41 -12.22 -2.55
CA THR A 97 -9.63 -12.50 -1.12
C THR A 97 -8.44 -12.11 -0.25
N VAL A 98 -7.30 -12.79 -0.44
CA VAL A 98 -6.10 -12.63 0.37
C VAL A 98 -5.27 -11.43 -0.08
N GLY A 99 -5.27 -11.13 -1.38
CA GLY A 99 -4.48 -10.03 -1.95
C GLY A 99 -5.03 -8.63 -1.66
N PHE A 100 -6.36 -8.46 -1.64
CA PHE A 100 -7.01 -7.15 -1.47
C PHE A 100 -7.90 -7.04 -0.23
N SER A 101 -8.81 -7.99 -0.02
CA SER A 101 -9.77 -7.89 1.09
C SER A 101 -9.09 -8.01 2.45
N ALA A 102 -8.17 -8.96 2.64
CA ALA A 102 -7.45 -9.10 3.91
C ALA A 102 -6.59 -7.86 4.27
N PRO A 103 -5.74 -7.31 3.37
CA PRO A 103 -5.02 -6.06 3.63
C PRO A 103 -5.93 -4.84 3.85
N ALA A 104 -7.07 -4.76 3.17
CA ALA A 104 -8.05 -3.70 3.41
C ALA A 104 -8.63 -3.79 4.84
N VAL A 105 -8.97 -5.00 5.31
CA VAL A 105 -9.43 -5.22 6.69
C VAL A 105 -8.32 -4.89 7.69
N LEU A 106 -7.08 -5.33 7.45
CA LEU A 106 -5.94 -5.01 8.33
C LEU A 106 -5.71 -3.49 8.44
N ALA A 107 -5.76 -2.76 7.32
CA ALA A 107 -5.65 -1.31 7.32
C ALA A 107 -6.82 -0.63 8.07
N ALA A 108 -8.05 -1.15 7.93
CA ALA A 108 -9.22 -0.63 8.63
C ALA A 108 -9.17 -0.89 10.15
N ILE A 109 -8.70 -2.07 10.58
CA ILE A 109 -8.47 -2.40 11.99
C ILE A 109 -7.37 -1.51 12.56
N ALA A 110 -6.26 -1.32 11.83
CA ALA A 110 -5.20 -0.44 12.27
C ALA A 110 -5.66 1.02 12.39
N PHE A 111 -6.46 1.52 11.44
CA PHE A 111 -7.14 2.82 11.59
C PHE A 111 -7.96 2.87 12.88
N ALA A 112 -8.79 1.86 13.14
CA ALA A 112 -9.66 1.83 14.32
C ALA A 112 -8.85 1.80 15.63
N ASN A 113 -7.71 1.09 15.67
CA ASN A 113 -6.80 1.10 16.82
C ASN A 113 -6.21 2.50 17.07
N TYR A 114 -5.74 3.17 16.02
CA TYR A 114 -5.27 4.56 16.14
C TYR A 114 -6.40 5.50 16.59
N PHE A 115 -7.62 5.32 16.07
CA PHE A 115 -8.78 6.12 16.44
C PHE A 115 -9.22 5.89 17.90
N ALA A 116 -9.03 4.68 18.44
CA ALA A 116 -9.35 4.35 19.83
C ALA A 116 -8.50 5.12 20.85
N SER A 117 -7.31 5.61 20.46
CA SER A 117 -6.51 6.50 21.31
C SER A 117 -7.20 7.83 21.63
N ILE A 118 -8.20 8.22 20.85
CA ILE A 118 -9.01 9.44 21.03
C ILE A 118 -10.33 9.12 21.71
N ILE A 119 -10.97 8.03 21.29
CA ILE A 119 -12.27 7.59 21.82
C ILE A 119 -12.09 6.16 22.34
N PRO A 120 -11.62 5.96 23.59
CA PRO A 120 -11.26 4.64 24.10
C PRO A 120 -12.40 3.62 24.16
N SER A 121 -13.66 4.09 24.12
CA SER A 121 -14.86 3.25 24.21
C SER A 121 -15.35 2.70 22.86
N ILE A 122 -14.67 3.00 21.74
CA ILE A 122 -15.08 2.47 20.43
C ILE A 122 -14.79 0.97 20.31
N ASN A 123 -15.66 0.26 19.62
CA ASN A 123 -15.40 -1.11 19.24
C ASN A 123 -14.60 -1.14 17.93
N ILE A 124 -13.35 -1.61 17.99
CA ILE A 124 -12.40 -1.66 16.87
C ILE A 124 -13.01 -2.33 15.64
N THR A 125 -13.65 -3.49 15.82
CA THR A 125 -14.25 -4.27 14.74
C THR A 125 -15.40 -3.51 14.07
N ILE A 126 -16.31 -2.93 14.86
CA ILE A 126 -17.43 -2.16 14.33
C ILE A 126 -16.92 -0.92 13.58
N THR A 127 -15.93 -0.21 14.12
CA THR A 127 -15.32 0.95 13.45
C THR A 127 -14.67 0.55 12.11
N ALA A 128 -13.95 -0.58 12.08
CA ALA A 128 -13.35 -1.10 10.84
C ALA A 128 -14.41 -1.49 9.79
N VAL A 129 -15.52 -2.12 10.21
CA VAL A 129 -16.65 -2.44 9.32
C VAL A 129 -17.29 -1.17 8.77
N ILE A 130 -17.57 -0.17 9.62
CA ILE A 130 -18.16 1.10 9.20
C ILE A 130 -17.30 1.76 8.14
N ILE A 131 -15.98 1.84 8.34
CA ILE A 131 -15.13 2.53 7.37
C ILE A 131 -15.05 1.78 6.03
N ILE A 132 -14.99 0.45 6.05
CA ILE A 132 -15.02 -0.37 4.82
C ILE A 132 -16.33 -0.14 4.07
N VAL A 133 -17.47 -0.17 4.76
CA VAL A 133 -18.79 0.06 4.15
C VAL A 133 -18.91 1.47 3.58
N CYS A 134 -18.48 2.49 4.33
CA CYS A 134 -18.50 3.88 3.85
C CYS A 134 -17.66 4.06 2.58
N ILE A 135 -16.46 3.49 2.55
CA ILE A 135 -15.55 3.59 1.40
C ILE A 135 -16.07 2.75 0.22
N ASN A 136 -16.69 1.60 0.48
CA ASN A 136 -17.35 0.80 -0.55
C ASN A 136 -18.49 1.59 -1.21
N ILE A 137 -19.39 2.18 -0.42
CA ILE A 137 -20.49 3.02 -0.93
C ILE A 137 -19.94 4.20 -1.75
N LEU A 138 -18.88 4.85 -1.26
CA LEU A 138 -18.24 5.98 -1.95
C LEU A 138 -17.79 5.58 -3.37
N HIS A 139 -17.13 4.43 -3.50
CA HIS A 139 -16.63 3.94 -4.80
C HIS A 139 -17.71 3.30 -5.68
N ALA A 140 -18.76 2.72 -5.07
CA ALA A 140 -19.86 2.09 -5.78
C ALA A 140 -20.88 3.09 -6.36
N THR A 141 -20.89 4.34 -5.92
CA THR A 141 -21.93 5.33 -6.30
C THR A 141 -21.55 6.22 -7.49
N LYS A 142 -20.34 6.81 -7.48
CA LYS A 142 -19.88 7.73 -8.54
C LYS A 142 -18.40 7.56 -8.83
N LEU A 143 -18.05 7.28 -10.09
CA LEU A 143 -16.66 7.09 -10.51
C LEU A 143 -15.77 8.29 -10.19
N ASN A 144 -16.27 9.50 -10.48
CA ASN A 144 -15.50 10.72 -10.23
C ASN A 144 -15.24 10.96 -8.74
N MET A 145 -16.17 10.58 -7.84
CA MET A 145 -15.97 10.72 -6.40
C MET A 145 -14.88 9.78 -5.92
N GLY A 146 -14.90 8.51 -6.34
CA GLY A 146 -13.86 7.53 -6.01
C GLY A 146 -12.48 7.97 -6.44
N LYS A 147 -12.35 8.45 -7.69
CA LYS A 147 -11.10 9.01 -8.22
C LYS A 147 -10.59 10.21 -7.42
N LEU A 148 -11.45 11.21 -7.19
CA LEU A 148 -11.06 12.41 -6.46
C LEU A 148 -10.66 12.09 -5.02
N PHE A 149 -11.42 11.21 -4.36
CA PHE A 149 -11.10 10.75 -3.00
C PHE A 149 -9.73 10.07 -2.96
N GLN A 150 -9.44 9.18 -3.92
CA GLN A 150 -8.16 8.51 -4.00
C GLN A 150 -7.00 9.49 -4.21
N ASP A 151 -7.14 10.45 -5.14
CA ASP A 151 -6.10 11.44 -5.43
C ASP A 151 -5.82 12.34 -4.22
N TRP A 152 -6.87 12.91 -3.62
CA TRP A 152 -6.73 13.81 -2.46
C TRP A 152 -6.15 13.11 -1.24
N THR A 153 -6.63 11.90 -0.92
CA THR A 153 -6.12 11.16 0.24
C THR A 153 -4.67 10.73 0.04
N THR A 154 -4.25 10.44 -1.19
CA THR A 154 -2.84 10.14 -1.50
C THR A 154 -1.95 11.38 -1.35
N ILE A 155 -2.39 12.54 -1.83
CA ILE A 155 -1.65 13.81 -1.67
C ILE A 155 -1.50 14.15 -0.18
N LEU A 156 -2.60 14.07 0.59
CA LEU A 156 -2.57 14.29 2.03
C LEU A 156 -1.59 13.33 2.72
N LYS A 157 -1.59 12.05 2.30
CA LYS A 157 -0.71 11.02 2.83
C LYS A 157 0.76 11.32 2.61
N ILE A 158 1.14 11.63 1.38
CA ILE A 158 2.53 12.02 1.07
C ILE A 158 2.90 13.28 1.85
N GLY A 159 2.01 14.28 1.90
CA GLY A 159 2.24 15.53 2.63
C GLY A 159 2.51 15.31 4.12
N LEU A 160 1.71 14.48 4.80
CA LEU A 160 1.89 14.17 6.22
C LEU A 160 3.20 13.42 6.49
N ILE A 161 3.58 12.48 5.61
CA ILE A 161 4.88 11.78 5.73
C ILE A 161 6.04 12.75 5.52
N LEU A 162 5.96 13.63 4.52
CA LEU A 162 6.99 14.64 4.27
C LEU A 162 7.13 15.62 5.44
N ILE A 163 6.02 16.06 6.04
CA ILE A 163 6.04 16.90 7.24
C ILE A 163 6.74 16.17 8.38
N PHE A 164 6.40 14.90 8.63
CA PHE A 164 7.04 14.09 9.66
C PHE A 164 8.55 13.98 9.44
N ILE A 165 8.97 13.71 8.20
CA ILE A 165 10.40 13.61 7.83
C ILE A 165 11.11 14.96 8.04
N ILE A 166 10.55 16.06 7.54
CA ILE A 166 11.16 17.38 7.63
C ILE A 166 11.29 17.82 9.09
N VAL A 167 10.25 17.64 9.91
CA VAL A 167 10.29 17.97 11.34
C VAL A 167 11.38 17.15 12.04
N GLY A 168 11.42 15.83 11.80
CA GLY A 168 12.40 14.96 12.44
C GLY A 168 13.85 15.21 12.04
N LEU A 169 14.10 15.70 10.82
CA LEU A 169 15.47 16.02 10.38
C LEU A 169 15.99 17.35 10.92
N PHE A 170 15.14 18.38 11.00
CA PHE A 170 15.62 19.76 11.15
C PHE A 170 15.23 20.46 12.44
N PHE A 171 14.22 19.97 13.17
CA PHE A 171 13.62 20.76 14.25
C PHE A 171 13.80 20.16 15.66
N ILE A 172 14.49 19.02 15.79
CA ILE A 172 14.52 18.24 17.04
C ILE A 172 15.93 17.78 17.39
N GLU A 173 16.21 17.75 18.70
CA GLU A 173 17.43 17.15 19.23
C GLU A 173 17.45 15.66 18.93
N HIS A 174 18.52 15.24 18.26
CA HIS A 174 18.65 13.91 17.70
C HIS A 174 19.73 13.13 18.43
N GLN A 175 19.58 11.81 18.42
CA GLN A 175 20.66 10.94 18.87
C GLN A 175 21.71 10.79 17.77
N LEU A 176 22.96 10.58 18.18
CA LEU A 176 24.05 10.27 17.27
C LEU A 176 23.86 8.84 16.74
N ILE A 177 23.52 8.73 15.45
CA ILE A 177 23.48 7.46 14.73
C ILE A 177 24.62 7.37 13.71
N SER A 178 25.22 6.18 13.60
CA SER A 178 26.19 5.90 12.52
C SER A 178 25.47 5.30 11.32
N VAL A 179 25.47 6.03 10.21
CA VAL A 179 25.04 5.51 8.90
C VAL A 179 26.21 4.94 8.09
N LEU A 180 27.44 5.03 8.59
CA LEU A 180 28.60 4.49 7.91
C LEU A 180 28.69 2.97 8.17
N PRO A 181 29.03 2.18 7.14
CA PRO A 181 29.17 0.75 7.30
C PRO A 181 30.37 0.40 8.17
N THR A 182 30.20 -0.64 8.97
CA THR A 182 31.24 -1.33 9.73
C THR A 182 31.53 -2.70 9.11
N HIS A 183 32.66 -3.32 9.45
CA HIS A 183 33.01 -4.65 8.94
C HIS A 183 31.98 -5.74 9.32
N SER A 184 31.28 -5.58 10.45
CA SER A 184 30.21 -6.48 10.87
C SER A 184 28.95 -6.36 10.02
N ASP A 185 28.68 -5.18 9.45
CA ASP A 185 27.44 -4.93 8.69
C ASP A 185 27.40 -5.72 7.38
N LEU A 186 28.54 -5.86 6.69
CA LEU A 186 28.61 -6.67 5.47
C LEU A 186 28.29 -8.14 5.74
N LYS A 187 28.74 -8.68 6.89
CA LYS A 187 28.40 -10.05 7.30
C LYS A 187 26.91 -10.16 7.65
N LEU A 188 26.36 -9.14 8.31
CA LEU A 188 24.95 -9.11 8.67
C LEU A 188 24.05 -9.02 7.43
N ILE A 189 24.41 -8.22 6.42
CA ILE A 189 23.67 -8.16 5.15
C ILE A 189 23.66 -9.52 4.42
N ALA A 190 24.75 -10.28 4.52
CA ALA A 190 24.85 -11.63 3.93
C ALA A 190 24.25 -12.74 4.80
N SER A 191 23.62 -12.41 5.94
CA SER A 191 23.14 -13.36 6.93
C SER A 191 21.70 -13.84 6.68
N PRO A 192 21.30 -15.00 7.22
CA PRO A 192 19.90 -15.43 7.22
C PRO A 192 18.96 -14.43 7.91
N GLU A 193 19.42 -13.74 8.95
CA GLU A 193 18.64 -12.74 9.69
C GLU A 193 18.22 -11.58 8.78
N PHE A 194 19.12 -11.11 7.91
CA PHE A 194 18.80 -10.10 6.91
C PHE A 194 17.77 -10.61 5.89
N ALA A 195 17.93 -11.84 5.42
CA ALA A 195 16.99 -12.45 4.47
C ALA A 195 15.58 -12.62 5.07
N VAL A 196 15.47 -13.04 6.33
CA VAL A 196 14.19 -13.13 7.04
C VAL A 196 13.55 -11.75 7.21
N ASN A 197 14.35 -10.73 7.54
CA ASN A 197 13.86 -9.38 7.73
C ASN A 197 13.44 -8.66 6.42
N LEU A 198 13.89 -9.14 5.26
CA LEU A 198 13.34 -8.74 3.95
C LEU A 198 11.88 -9.16 3.75
N VAL A 199 11.36 -10.13 4.50
CA VAL A 199 9.93 -10.49 4.45
C VAL A 199 9.07 -9.35 4.97
N TRP A 200 9.47 -8.71 6.08
CA TRP A 200 8.79 -7.52 6.61
C TRP A 200 8.86 -6.33 5.64
N VAL A 201 10.01 -6.14 4.98
CA VAL A 201 10.13 -5.13 3.93
C VAL A 201 9.23 -5.45 2.75
N SER A 202 9.23 -6.69 2.29
CA SER A 202 8.38 -7.15 1.17
C SER A 202 6.90 -6.94 1.48
N TYR A 203 6.48 -7.17 2.72
CA TYR A 203 5.14 -6.82 3.20
C TYR A 203 4.88 -5.31 3.14
N ALA A 204 5.81 -4.47 3.60
CA ALA A 204 5.65 -3.01 3.55
C ALA A 204 5.62 -2.43 2.12
N TYR A 205 6.30 -3.08 1.16
CA TYR A 205 6.31 -2.69 -0.25
C TYR A 205 5.16 -3.30 -1.07
N ALA A 206 4.37 -4.21 -0.50
CA ALA A 206 3.26 -4.86 -1.20
C ALA A 206 2.29 -3.81 -1.78
N GLY A 207 1.75 -4.07 -2.97
CA GLY A 207 0.81 -3.17 -3.64
C GLY A 207 1.42 -2.31 -4.74
N TRP A 208 2.71 -2.46 -5.07
CA TRP A 208 3.34 -1.79 -6.21
C TRP A 208 2.66 -2.11 -7.57
N ASN A 209 2.03 -3.29 -7.70
CA ASN A 209 1.34 -3.78 -8.90
C ASN A 209 -0.14 -3.31 -9.00
N SER A 210 -0.63 -2.50 -8.07
CA SER A 210 -2.04 -2.13 -7.92
C SER A 210 -2.69 -1.50 -9.17
N SER A 211 -1.97 -0.72 -9.98
CA SER A 211 -2.54 -0.13 -11.20
C SER A 211 -2.79 -1.14 -12.33
N VAL A 212 -2.18 -2.33 -12.26
CA VAL A 212 -2.35 -3.43 -13.24
C VAL A 212 -3.79 -3.94 -13.24
N TYR A 213 -4.40 -4.00 -12.06
CA TYR A 213 -5.76 -4.49 -11.89
C TYR A 213 -6.82 -3.60 -12.53
N VAL A 214 -6.50 -2.32 -12.72
CA VAL A 214 -7.38 -1.31 -13.32
C VAL A 214 -6.87 -0.82 -14.67
N VAL A 215 -5.92 -1.53 -15.30
CA VAL A 215 -5.26 -1.09 -16.55
C VAL A 215 -6.25 -0.79 -17.68
N GLY A 216 -7.38 -1.50 -17.76
CA GLY A 216 -8.43 -1.25 -18.75
C GLY A 216 -9.16 0.08 -18.57
N GLU A 217 -9.04 0.71 -17.41
CA GLU A 217 -9.61 2.02 -17.08
C GLU A 217 -8.58 3.16 -17.23
N ILE A 218 -7.30 2.85 -17.48
CA ILE A 218 -6.21 3.83 -17.64
C ILE A 218 -6.20 4.41 -19.06
N VAL A 219 -6.05 5.75 -19.15
CA VAL A 219 -5.85 6.46 -20.43
C VAL A 219 -4.45 6.15 -20.95
N GLN A 220 -4.31 5.80 -22.23
CA GLN A 220 -3.02 5.40 -22.85
C GLN A 220 -2.28 4.34 -22.01
N PRO A 221 -2.93 3.19 -21.74
CA PRO A 221 -2.40 2.20 -20.79
C PRO A 221 -1.03 1.68 -21.19
N GLU A 222 -0.71 1.62 -22.49
CA GLU A 222 0.57 1.15 -23.03
C GLU A 222 1.76 2.00 -22.54
N LYS A 223 1.52 3.25 -22.14
CA LYS A 223 2.54 4.17 -21.61
C LYS A 223 2.34 4.44 -20.12
N ASN A 224 1.09 4.65 -19.71
CA ASN A 224 0.79 5.13 -18.38
C ASN A 224 0.82 4.04 -17.32
N ILE A 225 0.69 2.76 -17.67
CA ILE A 225 0.89 1.68 -16.71
C ILE A 225 2.32 1.65 -16.17
N PHE A 226 3.31 1.61 -17.08
CA PHE A 226 4.73 1.69 -16.78
C PHE A 226 5.05 2.91 -15.92
N ARG A 227 4.63 4.10 -16.37
CA ARG A 227 4.89 5.34 -15.65
C ARG A 227 4.26 5.34 -14.26
N SER A 228 3.03 4.84 -14.11
CA SER A 228 2.35 4.83 -12.81
C SER A 228 3.06 3.97 -11.78
N ILE A 229 3.44 2.75 -12.17
CA ILE A 229 4.10 1.78 -11.31
C ILE A 229 5.52 2.25 -10.99
N PHE A 230 6.28 2.68 -12.01
CA PHE A 230 7.65 3.15 -11.84
C PHE A 230 7.71 4.36 -10.91
N ILE A 231 6.94 5.42 -11.21
CA ILE A 231 6.94 6.66 -10.41
C ILE A 231 6.46 6.38 -8.99
N GLY A 232 5.37 5.61 -8.83
CA GLY A 232 4.83 5.28 -7.52
C GLY A 232 5.84 4.50 -6.67
N THR A 233 6.47 3.47 -7.23
CA THR A 233 7.46 2.63 -6.53
C THR A 233 8.69 3.44 -6.11
N ILE A 234 9.20 4.32 -6.97
CA ILE A 234 10.35 5.18 -6.64
C ILE A 234 9.99 6.17 -5.52
N ILE A 235 8.84 6.85 -5.61
CA ILE A 235 8.40 7.79 -4.57
C ILE A 235 8.30 7.07 -3.23
N VAL A 236 7.64 5.92 -3.18
CA VAL A 236 7.46 5.16 -1.94
C VAL A 236 8.81 4.68 -1.39
N THR A 237 9.71 4.21 -2.25
CA THR A 237 11.05 3.78 -1.84
C THR A 237 11.81 4.89 -1.13
N LEU A 238 11.81 6.10 -1.71
CA LEU A 238 12.49 7.25 -1.11
C LEU A 238 11.85 7.66 0.22
N LEU A 239 10.51 7.69 0.28
CA LEU A 239 9.78 7.99 1.51
C LEU A 239 10.07 6.96 2.61
N TYR A 240 10.12 5.68 2.26
CA TYR A 240 10.37 4.61 3.23
C TYR A 240 11.77 4.64 3.81
N ILE A 241 12.80 4.83 2.97
CA ILE A 241 14.18 4.95 3.45
C ILE A 241 14.31 6.18 4.35
N ALA A 242 13.77 7.33 3.93
CA ALA A 242 13.81 8.55 4.72
C ALA A 242 13.05 8.42 6.05
N LEU A 243 11.88 7.78 6.05
CA LEU A 243 11.09 7.61 7.26
C LEU A 243 11.74 6.65 8.26
N ASN A 244 12.31 5.53 7.79
CA ASN A 244 13.07 4.62 8.66
C ASN A 244 14.32 5.30 9.25
N PHE A 245 15.02 6.10 8.44
CA PHE A 245 16.11 6.93 8.95
C PHE A 245 15.61 7.83 10.07
N VAL A 246 14.51 8.57 9.85
CA VAL A 246 13.96 9.50 10.85
C VAL A 246 13.50 8.76 12.11
N PHE A 247 12.83 7.61 12.01
CA PHE A 247 12.45 6.81 13.19
C PHE A 247 13.68 6.44 14.05
N LEU A 248 14.76 6.01 13.42
CA LEU A 248 16.01 5.67 14.12
C LEU A 248 16.79 6.92 14.57
N TYR A 249 16.58 8.06 13.95
CA TYR A 249 17.26 9.32 14.29
C TYR A 249 16.64 10.01 15.51
N VAL A 250 15.33 9.86 15.71
CA VAL A 250 14.58 10.59 16.74
C VAL A 250 14.11 9.71 17.89
N THR A 251 14.22 8.38 17.79
CA THR A 251 13.72 7.47 18.82
C THR A 251 14.77 6.43 19.21
N PRO A 252 15.08 6.29 20.51
CA PRO A 252 15.98 5.25 21.00
C PRO A 252 15.52 3.84 20.57
N MET A 253 16.44 3.03 20.04
CA MET A 253 16.08 1.70 19.48
C MET A 253 15.43 0.78 20.51
N ASN A 254 15.85 0.85 21.78
CA ASN A 254 15.31 0.05 22.87
C ASN A 254 13.80 0.30 23.11
N GLU A 255 13.29 1.46 22.74
CA GLU A 255 11.86 1.76 22.80
C GLU A 255 11.08 1.17 21.62
N LEU A 256 11.74 0.95 20.48
CA LEU A 256 11.12 0.44 19.25
C LEU A 256 11.16 -1.09 19.12
N ILE A 257 12.13 -1.77 19.74
CA ILE A 257 12.30 -3.22 19.62
C ILE A 257 11.00 -3.96 20.00
N GLY A 258 10.51 -4.79 19.07
CA GLY A 258 9.32 -5.61 19.23
C GLY A 258 8.01 -4.82 19.31
N ARG A 259 8.01 -3.53 19.00
CA ARG A 259 6.80 -2.69 19.03
C ARG A 259 6.12 -2.63 17.68
N VAL A 260 4.79 -2.60 17.71
CA VAL A 260 3.95 -2.44 16.52
C VAL A 260 3.83 -0.96 16.18
N GLU A 261 3.72 -0.09 17.18
CA GLU A 261 3.36 1.32 17.00
C GLU A 261 4.57 2.25 16.81
N VAL A 262 5.53 1.86 15.97
CA VAL A 262 6.78 2.63 15.73
C VAL A 262 6.48 4.08 15.36
N GLY A 263 5.52 4.30 14.45
CA GLY A 263 5.14 5.66 14.04
C GLY A 263 4.61 6.53 15.18
N TYR A 264 3.84 5.95 16.12
CA TYR A 264 3.35 6.69 17.29
C TYR A 264 4.47 7.00 18.26
N LEU A 265 5.33 6.01 18.57
CA LEU A 265 6.45 6.19 19.49
C LEU A 265 7.40 7.27 18.99
N SER A 266 7.74 7.26 17.70
CA SER A 266 8.51 8.35 17.11
C SER A 266 7.78 9.68 17.11
N GLY A 267 6.45 9.68 16.93
CA GLY A 267 5.63 10.87 17.12
C GLY A 267 5.69 11.46 18.54
N VAL A 268 5.81 10.63 19.58
CA VAL A 268 5.98 11.08 20.97
C VAL A 268 7.31 11.81 21.15
N HIS A 269 8.40 11.27 20.61
CA HIS A 269 9.70 11.93 20.67
C HIS A 269 9.76 13.20 19.83
N LEU A 270 9.05 13.24 18.70
CA LEU A 270 9.02 14.42 17.85
C LEU A 270 8.16 15.55 18.42
N PHE A 271 6.91 15.27 18.77
CA PHE A 271 5.94 16.34 19.06
C PHE A 271 5.55 16.40 20.53
N GLY A 272 6.10 15.50 21.36
CA GLY A 272 5.64 15.27 22.72
C GLY A 272 4.30 14.53 22.77
N THR A 273 3.95 14.00 23.94
CA THR A 273 2.78 13.10 24.11
C THR A 273 1.45 13.73 23.68
N LYS A 274 1.27 15.06 23.88
CA LYS A 274 0.03 15.75 23.51
C LYS A 274 -0.21 15.77 22.00
N LEU A 275 0.82 16.07 21.21
CA LEU A 275 0.73 16.10 19.75
C LEU A 275 0.90 14.70 19.15
N ALA A 276 1.49 13.74 19.87
CA ALA A 276 1.56 12.35 19.43
C ALA A 276 0.18 11.72 19.21
N THR A 277 -0.85 12.13 19.97
CA THR A 277 -2.24 11.71 19.71
C THR A 277 -2.75 12.25 18.36
N VAL A 278 -2.33 13.45 17.96
CA VAL A 278 -2.64 14.00 16.63
C VAL A 278 -1.90 13.22 15.54
N VAL A 279 -0.64 12.86 15.79
CA VAL A 279 0.14 12.01 14.87
C VAL A 279 -0.50 10.62 14.70
N SER A 280 -0.92 10.00 15.80
CA SER A 280 -1.70 8.75 15.81
C SER A 280 -2.93 8.86 14.90
N LEU A 281 -3.70 9.95 15.04
CA LEU A 281 -4.84 10.23 14.16
C LEU A 281 -4.42 10.39 12.70
N CYS A 282 -3.36 11.16 12.43
CA CYS A 282 -2.85 11.37 11.08
C CYS A 282 -2.48 10.03 10.45
N ILE A 283 -1.72 9.17 11.15
CA ILE A 283 -1.36 7.81 10.69
C ILE A 283 -2.62 7.00 10.42
N GLY A 284 -3.60 7.00 11.32
CA GLY A 284 -4.89 6.37 11.09
C GLY A 284 -5.55 6.87 9.80
N LEU A 285 -5.66 8.18 9.60
CA LEU A 285 -6.23 8.78 8.40
C LEU A 285 -5.47 8.38 7.12
N LEU A 286 -4.15 8.17 7.20
CA LEU A 286 -3.37 7.65 6.06
C LEU A 286 -3.86 6.26 5.63
N LEU A 287 -4.22 5.41 6.59
CA LEU A 287 -4.65 4.05 6.32
C LEU A 287 -6.02 3.99 5.61
N ILE A 288 -6.87 5.01 5.78
CA ILE A 288 -8.13 5.14 5.03
C ILE A 288 -7.86 5.18 3.52
N SER A 289 -6.79 5.86 3.11
CA SER A 289 -6.39 5.92 1.70
C SER A 289 -5.98 4.54 1.14
N THR A 290 -5.37 3.71 1.98
CA THR A 290 -5.01 2.32 1.64
C THR A 290 -6.26 1.46 1.50
N VAL A 291 -7.18 1.53 2.46
CA VAL A 291 -8.50 0.88 2.41
C VAL A 291 -9.23 1.26 1.12
N SER A 292 -9.25 2.55 0.79
CA SER A 292 -9.81 3.09 -0.46
C SER A 292 -9.20 2.47 -1.70
N SER A 293 -7.87 2.38 -1.78
CA SER A 293 -7.19 1.82 -2.95
C SER A 293 -7.57 0.35 -3.17
N PHE A 294 -7.59 -0.46 -2.11
CA PHE A 294 -7.91 -1.88 -2.19
C PHE A 294 -9.38 -2.15 -2.52
N ILE A 295 -10.30 -1.37 -1.94
CA ILE A 295 -11.73 -1.44 -2.25
C ILE A 295 -12.01 -0.97 -3.69
N TYR A 296 -11.26 -0.01 -4.22
CA TYR A 296 -11.39 0.38 -5.62
C TYR A 296 -10.92 -0.75 -6.56
N ILE A 297 -9.81 -1.40 -6.23
CA ILE A 297 -9.14 -2.37 -7.10
C ILE A 297 -9.81 -3.75 -7.09
N GLY A 298 -10.08 -4.32 -5.91
CA GLY A 298 -10.55 -5.69 -5.74
C GLY A 298 -11.72 -6.10 -6.66
N PRO A 299 -12.79 -5.29 -6.76
CA PRO A 299 -13.94 -5.57 -7.61
C PRO A 299 -13.61 -5.77 -9.09
N ARG A 300 -12.51 -5.20 -9.61
CA ARG A 300 -12.12 -5.37 -11.03
C ARG A 300 -11.65 -6.78 -11.33
N ILE A 301 -11.09 -7.49 -10.34
CA ILE A 301 -10.69 -8.89 -10.48
C ILE A 301 -11.93 -9.75 -10.65
N VAL A 302 -12.87 -9.59 -9.73
CA VAL A 302 -14.15 -10.32 -9.72
C VAL A 302 -14.97 -10.00 -10.97
N GLN A 303 -14.99 -8.73 -11.39
CA GLN A 303 -15.61 -8.32 -12.64
C GLN A 303 -14.95 -8.99 -13.85
N ALA A 304 -13.62 -9.08 -13.90
CA ALA A 304 -12.90 -9.74 -14.99
C ALA A 304 -13.25 -11.23 -15.08
N ILE A 305 -13.32 -11.93 -13.93
CA ILE A 305 -13.79 -13.31 -13.85
C ILE A 305 -15.22 -13.43 -14.38
N GLY A 306 -16.13 -12.56 -13.92
CA GLY A 306 -17.51 -12.56 -14.39
C GLY A 306 -17.67 -12.31 -15.89
N LYS A 307 -16.73 -11.58 -16.52
CA LYS A 307 -16.74 -11.35 -17.98
C LYS A 307 -16.34 -12.60 -18.78
N ASP A 308 -15.52 -13.47 -18.20
CA ASP A 308 -14.95 -14.64 -18.88
C ASP A 308 -15.70 -15.94 -18.59
N TYR A 309 -16.46 -16.02 -17.49
CA TYR A 309 -17.21 -17.22 -17.12
C TYR A 309 -18.73 -16.97 -17.07
N ASP A 310 -19.48 -17.60 -17.98
CA ASP A 310 -20.94 -17.40 -18.13
C ASP A 310 -21.73 -17.64 -16.84
N ARG A 311 -21.34 -18.64 -16.04
CA ARG A 311 -21.99 -18.94 -14.75
C ARG A 311 -21.81 -17.84 -13.71
N LEU A 312 -20.77 -17.00 -13.86
CA LEU A 312 -20.44 -15.90 -12.97
C LEU A 312 -20.76 -14.54 -13.61
N ARG A 313 -21.49 -14.52 -14.73
CA ARG A 313 -21.77 -13.32 -15.52
C ARG A 313 -22.48 -12.22 -14.74
N ILE A 314 -23.20 -12.56 -13.67
CA ILE A 314 -23.80 -11.58 -12.75
C ILE A 314 -22.77 -10.59 -12.19
N LEU A 315 -21.53 -11.02 -11.95
CA LEU A 315 -20.44 -10.19 -11.43
C LEU A 315 -19.86 -9.21 -12.45
N SER A 316 -20.11 -9.43 -13.75
CA SER A 316 -19.66 -8.54 -14.82
C SER A 316 -20.55 -7.31 -15.03
N ARG A 317 -21.77 -7.31 -14.45
CA ARG A 317 -22.76 -6.25 -14.68
C ARG A 317 -22.25 -4.92 -14.15
N THR A 318 -22.38 -3.89 -14.98
CA THR A 318 -22.04 -2.51 -14.62
C THR A 318 -23.24 -1.61 -14.69
N ASP A 319 -23.21 -0.51 -13.94
CA ASP A 319 -24.16 0.59 -14.10
C ASP A 319 -23.87 1.42 -15.37
N SER A 320 -24.58 2.55 -15.54
CA SER A 320 -24.41 3.47 -16.67
C SER A 320 -23.05 4.20 -16.69
N GLN A 321 -22.36 4.27 -15.55
CA GLN A 321 -21.03 4.87 -15.43
C GLN A 321 -19.92 3.84 -15.72
N GLY A 322 -20.21 2.54 -15.66
CA GLY A 322 -19.23 1.46 -15.82
C GLY A 322 -18.76 0.85 -14.50
N ILE A 323 -19.41 1.18 -13.38
CA ILE A 323 -19.10 0.66 -12.04
C ILE A 323 -19.63 -0.77 -11.91
N PRO A 324 -18.80 -1.76 -11.53
CA PRO A 324 -19.24 -3.13 -11.33
C PRO A 324 -19.92 -3.35 -9.97
N TYR A 325 -21.14 -2.87 -9.80
CA TYR A 325 -21.86 -2.88 -8.51
C TYR A 325 -21.89 -4.25 -7.82
N ASN A 326 -22.20 -5.33 -8.56
CA ASN A 326 -22.25 -6.68 -7.97
C ASN A 326 -20.88 -7.18 -7.50
N ALA A 327 -19.80 -6.73 -8.15
CA ALA A 327 -18.44 -7.06 -7.73
C ALA A 327 -17.97 -6.21 -6.55
N PHE A 328 -18.59 -5.05 -6.30
CA PHE A 328 -18.36 -4.26 -5.08
C PHE A 328 -19.07 -4.85 -3.87
N ILE A 329 -20.23 -5.49 -4.07
CA ILE A 329 -20.97 -6.15 -2.97
C ILE A 329 -20.27 -7.43 -2.49
N LEU A 330 -19.69 -8.19 -3.41
CA LEU A 330 -19.00 -9.45 -3.12
C LEU A 330 -17.68 -9.18 -2.39
#